data_AF-A0A4U6TGX2-F1
#
_entry.id   AF-A0A4U6TGX2-F1
#
_cell.length_a   1.000
_cell.length_b   1.000
_cell.length_c   1.000
_cell.angle_alpha   90.00
_cell.angle_beta   90.00
_cell.angle_gamma   90.00
#
_symmetry.space_group_name_H-M   'P 1'
#
loop_
_entity.id
_entity.type
_entity.pdbx_description
1 polymer ?
#
loop_
_entity_poly.entity_id
_entity_poly.type
_entity_poly.pdbx_seq_one_letter_code
_entity_poly.pdbx_strand_id
1 'polypeptide(L)'
;MSEEADRRARQQRPLPVPIIPVVLFLAAPFALFLFTSSDLQLQLPRIRIEYDRRDAPAISAPTAERTTPPYPVPGADSDEERWLGPPPRQLTDPPYSLGAAVSDYDARRAKWLRANPRFPAFVAPGRPRVLVVTGSPPRRCGNADGDHLLLRAFKNKVDYCRVHGFDVFYSNAVLDAELSGFWTKLPILRALMLAHPETEFLWWADSDVVFTDMLFEPPWGKYAEHNLVIPGWHEKVYVAKSWLGINAGSFIIRNCRWSLDLLDAWARMGPRGPVRDRYGKVLGKALSDRASYEADDQSALVYLLVTQRGRWGGKTFLESSYSLHGFWVEIVDRYEEMRRRHRTTPVAGGERWPLVTHFVGCKPCGGQYASYDAARCRHGMERALNFADDQILRLYGFEHESLNTTAVRRVQNDTGGPLDEEIGRLLHPAFRAGRPR
;
A
#
# COMPACT_ATOMS: atom_id res chain seq x y z
N MET A 1 3.77 50.94 66.90
CA MET A 1 3.63 52.31 67.44
C MET A 1 5.03 52.85 67.61
N SER A 2 5.23 54.15 67.35
CA SER A 2 6.54 54.84 67.32
C SER A 2 7.51 54.35 66.22
N GLU A 3 8.25 55.20 65.51
CA GLU A 3 8.11 56.67 65.40
C GLU A 3 8.69 57.22 64.07
N GLU A 4 8.48 58.52 63.85
CA GLU A 4 9.01 59.38 62.77
C GLU A 4 10.53 59.64 62.91
N ALA A 5 11.28 60.35 62.05
CA ALA A 5 11.31 60.65 60.59
C ALA A 5 12.63 61.46 60.36
N ASP A 6 13.02 62.13 59.27
CA ASP A 6 12.61 62.34 57.86
C ASP A 6 13.94 62.56 57.08
N ARG A 7 13.90 62.64 55.73
CA ARG A 7 14.52 63.77 55.00
C ARG A 7 14.22 63.76 53.51
N ARG A 8 13.49 64.78 53.04
CA ARG A 8 13.34 65.11 51.62
C ARG A 8 14.63 65.69 51.02
N ALA A 9 14.95 65.26 49.80
CA ALA A 9 15.68 66.07 48.80
C ALA A 9 14.75 66.37 47.62
N ARG A 10 14.93 67.51 46.93
CA ARG A 10 13.89 68.09 46.07
C ARG A 10 14.43 68.48 44.68
N GLN A 11 13.67 68.17 43.64
CA GLN A 11 13.74 68.70 42.26
C GLN A 11 15.05 68.53 41.47
N GLN A 12 14.95 67.91 40.29
CA GLN A 12 15.08 68.64 39.01
C GLN A 12 14.47 67.83 37.85
N ARG A 13 13.87 68.53 36.87
CA ARG A 13 13.43 68.01 35.57
C ARG A 13 13.73 69.10 34.52
N PRO A 14 14.48 68.79 33.46
CA PRO A 14 14.50 69.62 32.26
C PRO A 14 14.23 68.84 30.97
N LEU A 15 13.18 69.30 30.26
CA LEU A 15 13.04 69.37 28.79
C LEU A 15 12.97 68.06 27.93
N PRO A 16 12.29 68.12 26.76
CA PRO A 16 12.11 66.98 25.87
C PRO A 16 13.21 66.84 24.80
N VAL A 17 13.56 65.60 24.46
CA VAL A 17 14.41 65.25 23.31
C VAL A 17 13.52 65.11 22.05
N PRO A 18 13.91 65.64 20.87
CA PRO A 18 13.02 65.75 19.72
C PRO A 18 12.74 64.40 19.02
N ILE A 19 11.47 64.16 18.69
CA ILE A 19 10.96 62.92 18.07
C ILE A 19 11.30 62.82 16.56
N ILE A 20 11.80 63.90 15.95
CA ILE A 20 11.92 64.07 14.50
C ILE A 20 12.99 63.18 13.80
N PRO A 21 14.18 62.89 14.37
CA PRO A 21 15.22 62.11 13.66
C PRO A 21 14.84 60.65 13.38
N VAL A 22 14.03 60.04 14.23
CA VAL A 22 13.77 58.58 14.22
C VAL A 22 12.85 58.16 13.07
N VAL A 23 11.89 59.01 12.70
CA VAL A 23 10.89 58.70 11.66
C VAL A 23 11.55 58.61 10.27
N LEU A 24 12.50 59.50 9.97
CA LEU A 24 13.18 59.56 8.67
C LEU A 24 14.04 58.32 8.36
N PHE A 25 14.71 57.74 9.36
CA PHE A 25 15.61 56.61 9.16
C PHE A 25 14.92 55.24 9.01
N LEU A 26 13.64 55.11 9.44
CA LEU A 26 12.90 53.85 9.38
C LEU A 26 11.82 53.82 8.29
N ALA A 27 11.20 54.96 7.95
CA ALA A 27 10.16 55.01 6.92
C ALA A 27 10.73 55.01 5.48
N ALA A 28 11.83 55.71 5.25
CA ALA A 28 12.39 55.89 3.90
C ALA A 28 12.84 54.57 3.21
N PRO A 29 13.53 53.63 3.88
CA PRO A 29 13.90 52.36 3.24
C PRO A 29 12.70 51.51 2.85
N PHE A 30 11.65 51.52 3.67
CA PHE A 30 10.45 50.70 3.47
C PHE A 30 9.61 51.21 2.28
N ALA A 31 9.47 52.53 2.15
CA ALA A 31 8.83 53.14 0.98
C ALA A 31 9.61 52.84 -0.31
N LEU A 32 10.94 52.94 -0.29
CA LEU A 32 11.76 52.69 -1.49
C LEU A 32 11.69 51.23 -1.97
N PHE A 33 11.54 50.28 -1.06
CA PHE A 33 11.38 48.85 -1.38
C PHE A 33 10.00 48.55 -2.00
N LEU A 34 8.95 49.26 -1.59
CA LEU A 34 7.58 49.09 -2.10
C LEU A 34 7.34 49.75 -3.47
N PHE A 35 8.08 50.79 -3.83
CA PHE A 35 7.89 51.51 -5.10
C PHE A 35 8.89 51.13 -6.21
N THR A 36 9.94 50.35 -5.92
CA THR A 36 10.90 49.86 -6.94
C THR A 36 10.70 48.40 -7.35
N SER A 37 9.78 47.67 -6.69
CA SER A 37 9.55 46.23 -6.91
C SER A 37 8.42 45.90 -7.91
N SER A 38 7.77 46.91 -8.49
CA SER A 38 6.59 46.78 -9.37
C SER A 38 6.79 45.97 -10.66
N ASP A 39 8.03 45.81 -11.13
CA ASP A 39 8.38 45.04 -12.34
C ASP A 39 8.96 43.65 -12.06
N LEU A 40 9.09 43.24 -10.78
CA LEU A 40 9.49 41.87 -10.48
C LEU A 40 8.30 40.92 -10.65
N GLN A 41 8.12 40.43 -11.88
CA GLN A 41 7.14 39.39 -12.19
C GLN A 41 7.20 38.26 -11.15
N LEU A 42 6.06 37.94 -10.55
CA LEU A 42 5.91 36.84 -9.59
C LEU A 42 5.95 35.47 -10.28
N GLN A 43 7.10 35.16 -10.90
CA GLN A 43 7.45 33.83 -11.34
C GLN A 43 7.69 32.96 -10.10
N LEU A 44 6.61 32.41 -9.56
CA LEU A 44 6.65 31.34 -8.57
C LEU A 44 7.63 30.25 -9.06
N PRO A 45 8.59 29.80 -8.24
CA PRO A 45 9.60 28.87 -8.68
C PRO A 45 8.96 27.55 -9.13
N ARG A 46 9.10 27.23 -10.42
CA ARG A 46 8.79 25.88 -10.92
C ARG A 46 9.66 24.88 -10.17
N ILE A 47 9.04 24.03 -9.37
CA ILE A 47 9.71 22.93 -8.65
C ILE A 47 10.08 21.84 -9.66
N ARG A 48 11.16 22.08 -10.41
CA ARG A 48 11.74 21.15 -11.39
C ARG A 48 12.72 20.22 -10.68
N ILE A 49 12.18 19.17 -10.05
CA ILE A 49 13.01 18.07 -9.54
C ILE A 49 13.35 17.15 -10.71
N GLU A 50 14.43 17.48 -11.41
CA GLU A 50 15.04 16.58 -12.40
C GLU A 50 16.03 15.65 -11.71
N TYR A 51 15.82 14.35 -11.89
CA TYR A 51 16.82 13.32 -11.66
C TYR A 51 17.54 13.03 -12.97
N ASP A 52 18.86 12.86 -12.91
CA ASP A 52 19.79 12.76 -14.06
C ASP A 52 19.40 11.65 -15.05
N ARG A 53 18.69 12.01 -16.12
CA ARG A 53 18.17 11.09 -17.14
C ARG A 53 19.23 10.83 -18.20
N ARG A 54 20.18 9.95 -17.89
CA ARG A 54 21.17 9.47 -18.88
C ARG A 54 20.46 8.77 -20.03
N ASP A 55 20.83 9.14 -21.25
CA ASP A 55 20.09 8.77 -22.46
C ASP A 55 20.07 7.26 -22.72
N ALA A 56 18.88 6.73 -22.99
CA ALA A 56 18.70 5.40 -23.54
C ALA A 56 18.59 5.49 -25.08
N PRO A 57 19.33 4.67 -25.85
CA PRO A 57 19.28 4.71 -27.31
C PRO A 57 17.93 4.24 -27.87
N ALA A 58 17.68 4.57 -29.14
CA ALA A 58 16.36 4.47 -29.77
C ALA A 58 15.81 3.03 -29.88
N ILE A 59 14.48 2.92 -29.77
CA ILE A 59 13.72 1.68 -29.79
C ILE A 59 13.67 1.07 -31.20
N SER A 60 14.05 -0.20 -31.34
CA SER A 60 13.79 -1.02 -32.53
C SER A 60 12.37 -1.62 -32.51
N ALA A 61 11.84 -1.96 -33.70
CA ALA A 61 10.46 -2.40 -33.90
C ALA A 61 10.04 -3.63 -33.04
N PRO A 62 8.74 -3.76 -32.68
CA PRO A 62 8.28 -4.77 -31.74
C PRO A 62 8.25 -6.19 -32.34
N THR A 63 9.01 -7.10 -31.74
CA THR A 63 8.84 -8.55 -31.92
C THR A 63 7.50 -8.99 -31.31
N ALA A 64 6.80 -9.94 -31.94
CA ALA A 64 5.51 -10.42 -31.45
C ALA A 64 5.67 -11.29 -30.19
N GLU A 65 5.31 -10.74 -29.02
CA GLU A 65 5.36 -11.45 -27.73
C GLU A 65 4.00 -11.93 -27.23
N ARG A 66 4.03 -12.82 -26.22
CA ARG A 66 2.90 -13.69 -25.86
C ARG A 66 1.81 -12.97 -25.06
N THR A 67 0.56 -13.26 -25.42
CA THR A 67 -0.67 -12.85 -24.72
C THR A 67 -1.00 -13.70 -23.48
N THR A 68 -0.02 -14.42 -22.92
CA THR A 68 -0.17 -15.22 -21.70
C THR A 68 0.85 -14.77 -20.64
N PRO A 69 0.45 -14.63 -19.36
CA PRO A 69 1.38 -14.25 -18.30
C PRO A 69 2.48 -15.33 -18.17
N PRO A 70 3.77 -14.96 -18.16
CA PRO A 70 4.84 -15.95 -18.07
C PRO A 70 4.81 -16.72 -16.75
N TYR A 71 5.14 -18.01 -16.81
CA TYR A 71 5.27 -18.85 -15.62
C TYR A 71 6.39 -18.32 -14.70
N PRO A 72 6.23 -18.37 -13.37
CA PRO A 72 7.33 -18.24 -12.44
C PRO A 72 8.30 -19.42 -12.66
N VAL A 73 9.49 -19.13 -13.19
CA VAL A 73 10.58 -20.10 -13.34
C VAL A 73 11.51 -19.93 -12.12
N PRO A 74 12.01 -21.01 -11.49
CA PRO A 74 12.67 -20.94 -10.17
C PRO A 74 14.19 -20.78 -10.25
N GLY A 75 14.81 -20.36 -9.14
CA GLY A 75 16.21 -20.70 -8.85
C GLY A 75 17.02 -19.73 -7.98
N ALA A 76 16.69 -19.61 -6.69
CA ALA A 76 17.47 -18.91 -5.66
C ALA A 76 17.65 -17.38 -5.80
N ASP A 77 17.78 -16.72 -4.65
CA ASP A 77 18.57 -15.48 -4.56
C ASP A 77 20.04 -15.90 -4.75
N SER A 78 20.67 -15.49 -5.86
CA SER A 78 22.07 -15.88 -6.15
C SER A 78 23.10 -15.24 -5.22
N ASP A 79 22.67 -14.37 -4.31
CA ASP A 79 23.47 -13.78 -3.23
C ASP A 79 23.62 -14.80 -2.07
N GLU A 80 24.18 -15.96 -2.38
CA GLU A 80 24.60 -17.04 -1.48
C GLU A 80 25.81 -16.63 -0.60
N GLU A 81 26.26 -15.37 -0.67
CA GLU A 81 27.19 -14.82 0.32
C GLU A 81 26.55 -14.71 1.71
N ARG A 82 26.65 -15.84 2.42
CA ARG A 82 26.58 -16.00 3.87
C ARG A 82 25.19 -15.85 4.51
N TRP A 83 24.23 -16.66 4.06
CA TRP A 83 22.91 -16.79 4.72
C TRP A 83 22.98 -17.60 6.02
N LEU A 84 23.36 -16.96 7.14
CA LEU A 84 23.64 -17.57 8.46
C LEU A 84 22.45 -18.22 9.21
N GLY A 85 21.28 -18.40 8.58
CA GLY A 85 20.12 -19.01 9.22
C GLY A 85 20.12 -20.56 9.22
N PRO A 86 19.10 -21.19 9.83
CA PRO A 86 19.04 -22.65 10.02
C PRO A 86 19.10 -23.44 8.70
N PRO A 87 19.59 -24.70 8.74
CA PRO A 87 19.67 -25.57 7.57
C PRO A 87 18.28 -25.79 6.93
N PRO A 88 18.19 -26.04 5.62
CA PRO A 88 16.91 -26.29 4.94
C PRO A 88 16.17 -27.50 5.52
N ARG A 89 14.84 -27.40 5.67
CA ARG A 89 14.02 -28.45 6.28
C ARG A 89 13.98 -29.70 5.40
N GLN A 90 14.23 -30.86 6.01
CA GLN A 90 14.23 -32.16 5.37
C GLN A 90 12.82 -32.79 5.37
N LEU A 91 12.60 -33.73 4.46
CA LEU A 91 11.31 -34.46 4.37
C LEU A 91 11.07 -35.44 5.53
N THR A 92 12.10 -35.69 6.34
CA THR A 92 12.08 -36.50 7.57
C THR A 92 11.73 -35.68 8.82
N ASP A 93 11.79 -34.35 8.74
CA ASP A 93 11.60 -33.49 9.91
C ASP A 93 10.11 -33.40 10.28
N PRO A 94 9.77 -33.09 11.54
CA PRO A 94 8.39 -32.81 11.93
C PRO A 94 7.75 -31.72 11.04
N PRO A 95 6.44 -31.79 10.75
CA PRO A 95 5.75 -30.76 9.97
C PRO A 95 5.91 -29.37 10.60
N TYR A 96 6.24 -28.38 9.76
CA TYR A 96 6.37 -26.98 10.17
C TYR A 96 5.05 -26.44 10.76
N SER A 97 5.17 -25.52 11.72
CA SER A 97 4.05 -24.77 12.32
C SER A 97 4.48 -23.32 12.60
N LEU A 98 3.61 -22.33 12.37
CA LEU A 98 3.88 -20.91 12.65
C LEU A 98 3.89 -20.56 14.16
N GLY A 99 3.86 -21.57 15.03
CA GLY A 99 3.81 -21.45 16.48
C GLY A 99 2.92 -22.51 17.14
N ALA A 100 2.56 -22.28 18.41
CA ALA A 100 1.59 -23.10 19.13
C ALA A 100 0.16 -22.88 18.62
N ALA A 101 -0.65 -23.94 18.60
CA ALA A 101 -2.07 -23.84 18.25
C ALA A 101 -2.84 -23.05 19.32
N VAL A 102 -3.72 -22.15 18.89
CA VAL A 102 -4.47 -21.24 19.77
C VAL A 102 -5.96 -21.55 19.69
N SER A 103 -6.37 -22.72 20.20
CA SER A 103 -7.73 -23.27 20.06
C SER A 103 -8.85 -22.37 20.57
N ASP A 104 -8.57 -21.52 21.55
CA ASP A 104 -9.52 -20.63 22.24
C ASP A 104 -9.50 -19.17 21.74
N TYR A 105 -8.83 -18.89 20.61
CA TYR A 105 -8.55 -17.53 20.16
C TYR A 105 -9.79 -16.62 20.08
N ASP A 106 -10.89 -17.08 19.47
CA ASP A 106 -12.10 -16.24 19.30
C ASP A 106 -12.74 -15.89 20.66
N ALA A 107 -12.74 -16.81 21.62
CA ALA A 107 -13.23 -16.56 22.97
C ALA A 107 -12.35 -15.55 23.72
N ARG A 108 -11.02 -15.63 23.54
CA ARG A 108 -10.04 -14.67 24.07
C ARG A 108 -10.17 -13.29 23.43
N ARG A 109 -10.27 -13.21 22.10
CA ARG A 109 -10.47 -11.96 21.35
C ARG A 109 -11.78 -11.29 21.77
N ALA A 110 -12.88 -12.05 21.85
CA ALA A 110 -14.16 -11.53 22.33
C ALA A 110 -14.12 -11.08 23.81
N LYS A 111 -13.38 -11.78 24.69
CA LYS A 111 -13.13 -11.33 26.07
C LYS A 111 -12.32 -10.03 26.12
N TRP A 112 -11.27 -9.92 25.29
CA TRP A 112 -10.42 -8.73 25.21
C TRP A 112 -11.21 -7.52 24.71
N LEU A 113 -12.00 -7.67 23.64
CA LEU A 113 -12.84 -6.60 23.08
C LEU A 113 -13.85 -6.06 24.10
N ARG A 114 -14.50 -6.94 24.88
CA ARG A 114 -15.40 -6.52 25.98
C ARG A 114 -14.67 -5.78 27.10
N ALA A 115 -13.41 -6.10 27.38
CA ALA A 115 -12.59 -5.41 28.38
C ALA A 115 -11.99 -4.09 27.86
N ASN A 116 -11.87 -3.91 26.54
CA ASN A 116 -11.20 -2.77 25.90
C ASN A 116 -12.12 -2.00 24.94
N PRO A 117 -13.27 -1.44 25.40
CA PRO A 117 -14.25 -0.78 24.53
C PRO A 117 -13.75 0.48 23.81
N ARG A 118 -12.56 0.99 24.17
CA ARG A 118 -11.86 2.07 23.43
C ARG A 118 -11.24 1.61 22.11
N PHE A 119 -11.09 0.30 21.90
CA PHE A 119 -10.50 -0.32 20.72
C PHE A 119 -11.50 -1.28 20.04
N PRO A 120 -12.60 -0.76 19.46
CA PRO A 120 -13.62 -1.59 18.85
C PRO A 120 -13.15 -2.21 17.53
N ALA A 121 -13.62 -3.43 17.27
CA ALA A 121 -13.43 -4.16 16.01
C ALA A 121 -14.18 -3.56 14.81
N PHE A 122 -15.17 -2.70 15.06
CA PHE A 122 -15.91 -1.96 14.04
C PHE A 122 -15.89 -0.48 14.40
N VAL A 123 -15.44 0.36 13.48
CA VAL A 123 -15.31 1.81 13.67
C VAL A 123 -16.62 2.56 13.41
N ALA A 124 -17.53 1.96 12.63
CA ALA A 124 -18.90 2.39 12.43
C ALA A 124 -19.80 1.16 12.16
N PRO A 125 -21.14 1.26 12.18
CA PRO A 125 -22.03 0.14 11.87
C PRO A 125 -21.69 -0.50 10.51
N GLY A 126 -21.38 -1.79 10.51
CA GLY A 126 -20.95 -2.53 9.31
C GLY A 126 -19.54 -2.21 8.78
N ARG A 127 -18.81 -1.25 9.38
CA ARG A 127 -17.47 -0.83 8.95
C ARG A 127 -16.39 -1.39 9.89
N PRO A 128 -15.61 -2.39 9.48
CA PRO A 128 -14.59 -3.03 10.31
C PRO A 128 -13.38 -2.12 10.55
N ARG A 129 -12.60 -2.40 11.60
CA ARG A 129 -11.22 -1.93 11.70
C ARG A 129 -10.34 -2.78 10.78
N VAL A 130 -9.65 -2.11 9.85
CA VAL A 130 -8.77 -2.74 8.86
C VAL A 130 -7.32 -2.34 9.12
N LEU A 131 -6.43 -3.32 9.13
CA LEU A 131 -4.98 -3.14 9.12
C LEU A 131 -4.44 -3.55 7.75
N VAL A 132 -3.97 -2.61 6.94
CA VAL A 132 -3.30 -2.91 5.68
C VAL A 132 -1.85 -3.30 5.96
N VAL A 133 -1.44 -4.48 5.50
CA VAL A 133 -0.12 -5.08 5.76
C VAL A 133 0.63 -5.19 4.44
N THR A 134 1.83 -4.63 4.39
CA THR A 134 2.74 -4.65 3.24
C THR A 134 4.16 -4.93 3.75
N GLY A 135 5.10 -5.24 2.85
CA GLY A 135 6.50 -5.32 3.23
C GLY A 135 7.47 -5.51 2.07
N SER A 136 8.76 -5.45 2.39
CA SER A 136 9.89 -5.69 1.49
C SER A 136 10.98 -6.49 2.21
N PRO A 137 12.01 -6.98 1.50
CA PRO A 137 13.23 -7.45 2.14
C PRO A 137 13.89 -6.36 3.03
N PRO A 138 14.64 -6.74 4.08
CA PRO A 138 15.50 -5.83 4.85
C PRO A 138 16.74 -5.35 4.08
N ARG A 139 17.14 -6.10 3.05
CA ARG A 139 18.29 -5.76 2.19
C ARG A 139 17.88 -4.65 1.21
N ARG A 140 18.82 -3.75 0.89
CA ARG A 140 18.68 -2.82 -0.23
C ARG A 140 18.44 -3.59 -1.53
N CYS A 141 17.77 -2.94 -2.47
CA CYS A 141 17.48 -3.50 -3.77
C CYS A 141 18.74 -3.57 -4.64
N GLY A 142 18.81 -4.58 -5.54
CA GLY A 142 19.98 -4.78 -6.41
C GLY A 142 20.20 -3.65 -7.42
N ASN A 143 19.23 -2.75 -7.56
CA ASN A 143 19.34 -1.48 -8.24
C ASN A 143 18.69 -0.38 -7.36
N ALA A 144 19.24 0.84 -7.38
CA ALA A 144 18.79 1.94 -6.51
C ALA A 144 17.35 2.41 -6.81
N ASP A 145 16.88 2.20 -8.04
CA ASP A 145 15.52 2.57 -8.43
C ASP A 145 14.46 1.66 -7.81
N GLY A 146 14.82 0.41 -7.48
CA GLY A 146 13.96 -0.53 -6.78
C GLY A 146 13.55 -0.02 -5.39
N ASP A 147 14.51 0.47 -4.60
CA ASP A 147 14.23 1.10 -3.30
C ASP A 147 13.36 2.37 -3.46
N HIS A 148 13.57 3.14 -4.55
CA HIS A 148 12.73 4.31 -4.86
C HIS A 148 11.27 3.91 -5.22
N LEU A 149 11.09 2.87 -6.04
CA LEU A 149 9.76 2.34 -6.39
C LEU A 149 9.05 1.77 -5.15
N LEU A 150 9.76 1.06 -4.27
CA LEU A 150 9.22 0.59 -2.98
C LEU A 150 8.74 1.76 -2.10
N LEU A 151 9.54 2.83 -1.98
CA LEU A 151 9.18 4.02 -1.21
C LEU A 151 7.93 4.69 -1.78
N ARG A 152 7.82 4.83 -3.11
CA ARG A 152 6.64 5.40 -3.77
C ARG A 152 5.40 4.51 -3.62
N ALA A 153 5.55 3.20 -3.75
CA ALA A 153 4.47 2.24 -3.51
C ALA A 153 4.01 2.23 -2.04
N PHE A 154 4.91 2.44 -1.08
CA PHE A 154 4.54 2.63 0.32
C PHE A 154 3.81 3.96 0.54
N LYS A 155 4.28 5.09 -0.03
CA LYS A 155 3.54 6.37 -0.02
C LYS A 155 2.11 6.18 -0.52
N ASN A 156 1.92 5.51 -1.67
CA ASN A 156 0.60 5.22 -2.22
C ASN A 156 -0.29 4.44 -1.24
N LYS A 157 0.23 3.37 -0.61
CA LYS A 157 -0.49 2.62 0.43
C LYS A 157 -0.81 3.50 1.65
N VAL A 158 0.10 4.36 2.10
CA VAL A 158 -0.10 5.33 3.20
C VAL A 158 -1.14 6.40 2.85
N ASP A 159 -1.16 6.89 1.61
CA ASP A 159 -2.15 7.85 1.13
C ASP A 159 -3.55 7.22 1.08
N TYR A 160 -3.68 5.99 0.59
CA TYR A 160 -4.93 5.23 0.58
C TYR A 160 -5.43 4.96 2.01
N CYS A 161 -4.57 4.42 2.89
CA CYS A 161 -4.92 4.17 4.28
C CYS A 161 -5.25 5.46 5.03
N ARG A 162 -4.55 6.56 4.74
CA ARG A 162 -4.89 7.89 5.28
C ARG A 162 -6.28 8.32 4.83
N VAL A 163 -6.56 8.34 3.52
CA VAL A 163 -7.88 8.70 2.98
C VAL A 163 -8.96 7.89 3.69
N HIS A 164 -8.85 6.56 3.66
CA HIS A 164 -9.87 5.65 4.20
C HIS A 164 -9.94 5.59 5.73
N GLY A 165 -8.89 5.99 6.44
CA GLY A 165 -8.81 5.83 7.90
C GLY A 165 -8.58 4.38 8.31
N PHE A 166 -7.78 3.63 7.54
CA PHE A 166 -7.28 2.31 7.90
C PHE A 166 -5.92 2.42 8.60
N ASP A 167 -5.63 1.47 9.48
CA ASP A 167 -4.30 1.32 10.06
C ASP A 167 -3.35 0.71 9.01
N VAL A 168 -2.05 1.00 9.05
CA VAL A 168 -1.06 0.46 8.10
C VAL A 168 0.19 -0.06 8.79
N PHE A 169 0.67 -1.23 8.39
CA PHE A 169 1.90 -1.86 8.86
C PHE A 169 2.84 -2.19 7.70
N TYR A 170 4.11 -1.80 7.82
CA TYR A 170 5.16 -2.14 6.87
C TYR A 170 6.18 -3.06 7.54
N SER A 171 6.30 -4.30 7.06
CA SER A 171 7.40 -5.18 7.48
C SER A 171 8.61 -5.00 6.58
N ASN A 172 9.76 -4.68 7.17
CA ASN A 172 11.07 -4.91 6.57
C ASN A 172 11.79 -6.09 7.25
N ALA A 173 11.11 -6.88 8.08
CA ALA A 173 11.71 -7.93 8.91
C ALA A 173 11.34 -9.35 8.42
N VAL A 174 12.33 -10.23 8.42
CA VAL A 174 12.14 -11.69 8.22
C VAL A 174 11.89 -12.31 9.60
N LEU A 175 10.63 -12.61 9.90
CA LEU A 175 10.23 -13.14 11.21
C LEU A 175 10.48 -14.64 11.37
N ASP A 176 10.55 -15.37 10.26
CA ASP A 176 10.85 -16.80 10.22
C ASP A 176 11.85 -17.09 9.09
N ALA A 177 12.89 -17.85 9.39
CA ALA A 177 14.00 -18.10 8.48
C ALA A 177 13.74 -19.22 7.46
N GLU A 178 12.74 -20.06 7.68
CA GLU A 178 12.33 -21.11 6.76
C GLU A 178 11.35 -20.58 5.70
N LEU A 179 10.51 -19.61 6.08
CA LEU A 179 9.48 -19.00 5.23
C LEU A 179 10.00 -17.77 4.45
N SER A 180 11.09 -17.97 3.71
CA SER A 180 11.70 -16.93 2.86
C SER A 180 10.87 -16.54 1.62
N GLY A 181 11.15 -15.35 1.07
CA GLY A 181 10.48 -14.85 -0.14
C GLY A 181 9.01 -14.52 0.09
N PHE A 182 8.14 -14.82 -0.88
CA PHE A 182 6.70 -14.54 -0.82
C PHE A 182 6.00 -15.18 0.40
N TRP A 183 6.57 -16.26 0.94
CA TRP A 183 6.06 -16.95 2.13
C TRP A 183 6.15 -16.13 3.42
N THR A 184 6.97 -15.07 3.48
CA THR A 184 7.15 -14.25 4.70
C THR A 184 5.86 -13.57 5.16
N LYS A 185 4.85 -13.43 4.29
CA LYS A 185 3.56 -12.83 4.63
C LYS A 185 2.77 -13.64 5.68
N LEU A 186 2.92 -14.97 5.72
CA LEU A 186 2.20 -15.84 6.66
C LEU A 186 2.58 -15.60 8.14
N PRO A 187 3.87 -15.64 8.56
CA PRO A 187 4.25 -15.38 9.96
C PRO A 187 3.98 -13.93 10.36
N ILE A 188 4.11 -12.96 9.44
CA ILE A 188 3.74 -11.55 9.69
C ILE A 188 2.24 -11.43 10.02
N LEU A 189 1.37 -11.99 9.17
CA LEU A 189 -0.08 -11.96 9.39
C LEU A 189 -0.47 -12.65 10.71
N ARG A 190 0.13 -13.81 11.03
CA ARG A 190 -0.13 -14.51 12.30
C ARG A 190 0.32 -13.70 13.52
N ALA A 191 1.49 -13.06 13.45
CA ALA A 191 1.98 -12.20 14.53
C ALA A 191 1.06 -11.00 14.77
N LEU A 192 0.64 -10.31 13.69
CA LEU A 192 -0.27 -9.17 13.76
C LEU A 192 -1.66 -9.56 14.25
N MET A 193 -2.22 -10.72 13.83
CA MET A 193 -3.49 -11.24 14.36
C MET A 193 -3.47 -11.43 15.88
N LEU A 194 -2.37 -11.96 16.43
CA LEU A 194 -2.22 -12.17 17.86
C LEU A 194 -1.92 -10.88 18.64
N ALA A 195 -1.24 -9.92 18.02
CA ALA A 195 -0.90 -8.63 18.62
C ALA A 195 -2.05 -7.61 18.61
N HIS A 196 -2.91 -7.64 17.58
CA HIS A 196 -3.99 -6.67 17.34
C HIS A 196 -5.40 -7.29 17.41
N PRO A 197 -5.87 -7.73 18.59
CA PRO A 197 -7.23 -8.26 18.76
C PRO A 197 -8.33 -7.23 18.42
N GLU A 198 -8.02 -5.93 18.40
CA GLU A 198 -8.89 -4.86 17.91
C GLU A 198 -9.08 -4.87 16.39
N THR A 199 -8.12 -5.36 15.60
CA THR A 199 -8.27 -5.46 14.14
C THR A 199 -9.27 -6.55 13.79
N GLU A 200 -10.25 -6.24 12.93
CA GLU A 200 -11.22 -7.23 12.43
C GLU A 200 -10.76 -7.87 11.13
N PHE A 201 -10.17 -7.10 10.22
CA PHE A 201 -9.57 -7.59 8.98
C PHE A 201 -8.13 -7.10 8.80
N LEU A 202 -7.24 -8.01 8.44
CA LEU A 202 -5.91 -7.70 7.93
C LEU A 202 -5.99 -7.78 6.40
N TRP A 203 -5.58 -6.72 5.69
CA TRP A 203 -5.50 -6.69 4.24
C TRP A 203 -4.04 -6.78 3.83
N TRP A 204 -3.60 -7.95 3.38
CA TRP A 204 -2.27 -8.11 2.80
C TRP A 204 -2.23 -7.49 1.40
N ALA A 205 -1.22 -6.65 1.13
CA ALA A 205 -0.92 -6.09 -0.18
C ALA A 205 0.60 -6.17 -0.44
N ASP A 206 1.00 -6.94 -1.45
CA ASP A 206 2.41 -7.11 -1.88
C ASP A 206 3.06 -5.76 -2.23
N SER A 207 4.39 -5.68 -2.16
CA SER A 207 5.13 -4.43 -2.41
C SER A 207 4.77 -3.74 -3.74
N ASP A 208 4.52 -4.54 -4.78
CA ASP A 208 4.21 -4.16 -6.16
C ASP A 208 2.69 -4.07 -6.47
N VAL A 209 1.84 -4.10 -5.43
CA VAL A 209 0.45 -3.63 -5.47
C VAL A 209 0.41 -2.10 -5.34
N VAL A 210 -0.24 -1.42 -6.29
CA VAL A 210 -0.52 0.03 -6.26
C VAL A 210 -2.03 0.24 -6.22
N PHE A 211 -2.52 1.02 -5.25
CA PHE A 211 -3.91 1.48 -5.22
C PHE A 211 -4.12 2.55 -6.28
N THR A 212 -5.06 2.32 -7.21
CA THR A 212 -5.33 3.20 -8.37
C THR A 212 -6.76 3.72 -8.43
N ASP A 213 -7.65 3.30 -7.53
CA ASP A 213 -8.83 4.08 -7.11
C ASP A 213 -8.65 4.48 -5.65
N MET A 214 -8.35 5.75 -5.39
CA MET A 214 -8.15 6.26 -4.02
C MET A 214 -9.47 6.53 -3.29
N LEU A 215 -10.61 6.51 -4.00
CA LEU A 215 -11.95 6.78 -3.47
C LEU A 215 -12.72 5.49 -3.13
N PHE A 216 -12.46 4.38 -3.79
CA PHE A 216 -13.17 3.12 -3.58
C PHE A 216 -12.85 2.51 -2.21
N GLU A 217 -13.89 2.33 -1.40
CA GLU A 217 -13.86 1.53 -0.18
C GLU A 217 -14.47 0.14 -0.46
N PRO A 218 -13.83 -0.97 -0.05
CA PRO A 218 -14.39 -2.32 -0.21
C PRO A 218 -15.79 -2.47 0.40
N PRO A 219 -16.70 -3.23 -0.24
CA PRO A 219 -18.10 -3.35 0.19
C PRO A 219 -18.25 -4.29 1.40
N TRP A 220 -17.80 -3.87 2.59
CA TRP A 220 -17.62 -4.69 3.79
C TRP A 220 -18.80 -5.61 4.16
N GLY A 221 -20.05 -5.17 3.96
CA GLY A 221 -21.25 -5.99 4.20
C GLY A 221 -21.31 -7.28 3.37
N LYS A 222 -20.74 -7.27 2.15
CA LYS A 222 -20.59 -8.45 1.26
C LYS A 222 -19.73 -9.55 1.90
N TYR A 223 -18.85 -9.17 2.82
CA TYR A 223 -17.88 -10.06 3.48
C TYR A 223 -18.26 -10.41 4.91
N ALA A 224 -19.42 -9.97 5.41
CA ALA A 224 -19.86 -10.17 6.78
C ALA A 224 -19.78 -11.65 7.22
N GLU A 225 -20.16 -12.58 6.34
CA GLU A 225 -20.10 -14.03 6.57
C GLU A 225 -18.79 -14.71 6.16
N HIS A 226 -17.78 -13.99 5.68
CA HIS A 226 -16.55 -14.58 5.14
C HIS A 226 -15.32 -14.26 6.01
N ASN A 227 -14.32 -15.15 6.00
CA ASN A 227 -13.08 -15.01 6.77
C ASN A 227 -11.86 -14.78 5.86
N LEU A 228 -11.91 -15.20 4.60
CA LEU A 228 -10.96 -14.82 3.55
C LEU A 228 -11.74 -14.19 2.40
N VAL A 229 -11.25 -13.07 1.87
CA VAL A 229 -11.69 -12.45 0.62
C VAL A 229 -10.46 -12.33 -0.27
N ILE A 230 -10.49 -12.95 -1.45
CA ILE A 230 -9.35 -13.02 -2.35
C ILE A 230 -9.84 -12.86 -3.80
N PRO A 231 -9.11 -12.13 -4.68
CA PRO A 231 -9.44 -12.05 -6.09
C PRO A 231 -9.49 -13.45 -6.71
N GLY A 232 -10.50 -13.77 -7.50
CA GLY A 232 -10.59 -15.05 -8.20
C GLY A 232 -11.97 -15.42 -8.72
N TRP A 233 -12.07 -16.55 -9.41
CA TRP A 233 -13.31 -17.04 -10.05
C TRP A 233 -13.60 -18.49 -9.73
N HIS A 234 -14.87 -18.83 -9.46
CA HIS A 234 -15.28 -20.19 -9.10
C HIS A 234 -14.81 -21.26 -10.10
N GLU A 235 -15.03 -21.00 -11.39
CA GLU A 235 -14.66 -21.92 -12.47
C GLU A 235 -13.15 -22.10 -12.62
N LYS A 236 -12.36 -21.06 -12.34
CA LYS A 236 -10.90 -21.15 -12.40
C LYS A 236 -10.33 -21.91 -11.20
N VAL A 237 -10.85 -21.68 -9.99
CA VAL A 237 -10.38 -22.34 -8.76
C VAL A 237 -10.88 -23.77 -8.66
N TYR A 238 -12.18 -24.02 -8.74
CA TYR A 238 -12.75 -25.30 -8.34
C TYR A 238 -13.00 -26.30 -9.49
N VAL A 239 -13.25 -25.79 -10.70
CA VAL A 239 -13.49 -26.65 -11.89
C VAL A 239 -12.20 -26.85 -12.68
N ALA A 240 -11.59 -25.77 -13.18
CA ALA A 240 -10.33 -25.84 -13.92
C ALA A 240 -9.12 -26.16 -13.03
N LYS A 241 -9.15 -25.79 -11.74
CA LYS A 241 -8.04 -25.95 -10.77
C LYS A 241 -6.77 -25.21 -11.18
N SER A 242 -6.90 -24.06 -11.84
CA SER A 242 -5.76 -23.29 -12.34
C SER A 242 -5.10 -22.54 -11.19
N TRP A 243 -3.77 -22.53 -11.13
CA TRP A 243 -3.02 -21.78 -10.11
C TRP A 243 -3.19 -20.25 -10.22
N LEU A 244 -3.63 -19.77 -11.39
CA LEU A 244 -4.06 -18.39 -11.65
C LEU A 244 -5.56 -18.14 -11.34
N GLY A 245 -6.25 -19.11 -10.72
CA GLY A 245 -7.65 -18.97 -10.34
C GLY A 245 -7.90 -17.99 -9.18
N ILE A 246 -6.85 -17.63 -8.45
CA ILE A 246 -6.81 -16.55 -7.47
C ILE A 246 -5.55 -15.67 -7.65
N ASN A 247 -5.49 -14.52 -6.99
CA ASN A 247 -4.22 -13.82 -6.75
C ASN A 247 -3.93 -13.66 -5.26
N ALA A 248 -2.74 -14.08 -4.79
CA ALA A 248 -2.37 -14.05 -3.36
C ALA A 248 -1.55 -12.81 -2.96
N GLY A 249 -1.44 -11.80 -3.83
CA GLY A 249 -0.74 -10.55 -3.52
C GLY A 249 -1.62 -9.40 -3.04
N SER A 250 -2.95 -9.52 -3.16
CA SER A 250 -3.89 -8.61 -2.53
C SER A 250 -5.08 -9.40 -2.00
N PHE A 251 -5.19 -9.55 -0.68
CA PHE A 251 -6.29 -10.30 -0.06
C PHE A 251 -6.60 -9.82 1.36
N ILE A 252 -7.84 -10.04 1.79
CA ILE A 252 -8.36 -9.58 3.07
C ILE A 252 -8.70 -10.82 3.92
N ILE A 253 -8.14 -10.90 5.14
CA ILE A 253 -8.31 -12.04 6.04
C ILE A 253 -8.75 -11.59 7.44
N ARG A 254 -9.81 -12.22 7.98
CA ARG A 254 -10.42 -11.85 9.25
C ARG A 254 -9.54 -12.27 10.42
N ASN A 255 -9.49 -11.48 11.50
CA ASN A 255 -8.81 -11.86 12.72
C ASN A 255 -9.67 -12.83 13.57
N CYS A 256 -9.58 -14.13 13.27
CA CYS A 256 -10.32 -15.18 13.95
C CYS A 256 -9.59 -16.54 13.93
N ARG A 257 -10.06 -17.51 14.72
CA ARG A 257 -9.48 -18.84 14.86
C ARG A 257 -9.32 -19.57 13.52
N TRP A 258 -10.33 -19.48 12.67
CA TRP A 258 -10.33 -20.09 11.34
C TRP A 258 -9.16 -19.60 10.48
N SER A 259 -8.82 -18.31 10.58
CA SER A 259 -7.71 -17.71 9.83
C SER A 259 -6.35 -18.15 10.35
N LEU A 260 -6.19 -18.28 11.67
CA LEU A 260 -5.00 -18.88 12.27
C LEU A 260 -4.82 -20.33 11.80
N ASP A 261 -5.90 -21.13 11.80
CA ASP A 261 -5.87 -22.51 11.30
C ASP A 261 -5.60 -22.61 9.78
N LEU A 262 -6.03 -21.63 8.98
CA LEU A 262 -5.70 -21.55 7.57
C LEU A 262 -4.21 -21.23 7.38
N LEU A 263 -3.67 -20.24 8.10
CA LEU A 263 -2.25 -19.89 8.05
C LEU A 263 -1.37 -21.07 8.47
N ASP A 264 -1.71 -21.77 9.57
CA ASP A 264 -1.00 -22.97 10.05
C ASP A 264 -1.11 -24.18 9.07
N ALA A 265 -2.14 -24.22 8.21
CA ALA A 265 -2.27 -25.23 7.16
C ALA A 265 -1.51 -24.85 5.88
N TRP A 266 -1.50 -23.56 5.53
CA TRP A 266 -0.87 -22.99 4.34
C TRP A 266 0.66 -22.99 4.48
N ALA A 267 1.18 -22.61 5.64
CA ALA A 267 2.62 -22.49 5.90
C ALA A 267 3.39 -23.81 5.75
N ARG A 268 2.74 -24.97 5.87
CA ARG A 268 3.37 -26.30 5.78
C ARG A 268 4.08 -26.56 4.45
N MET A 269 3.69 -25.85 3.39
CA MET A 269 4.27 -25.99 2.05
C MET A 269 5.41 -25.00 1.79
N GLY A 270 5.66 -24.05 2.70
CA GLY A 270 6.61 -22.95 2.56
C GLY A 270 8.04 -23.10 3.12
N PRO A 271 8.44 -24.11 3.94
CA PRO A 271 9.82 -24.24 4.42
C PRO A 271 10.80 -24.49 3.28
N ARG A 272 11.78 -23.58 3.13
CA ARG A 272 12.78 -23.57 2.05
C ARG A 272 13.53 -24.91 1.87
N GLY A 273 13.85 -25.24 0.62
CA GLY A 273 14.61 -26.44 0.25
C GLY A 273 13.72 -27.68 0.05
N PRO A 274 14.15 -28.88 0.47
CA PRO A 274 13.50 -30.15 0.10
C PRO A 274 11.99 -30.22 0.32
N VAL A 275 11.47 -29.58 1.38
CA VAL A 275 10.03 -29.46 1.62
C VAL A 275 9.34 -28.62 0.53
N ARG A 276 9.80 -27.38 0.28
CA ARG A 276 9.23 -26.50 -0.76
C ARG A 276 9.35 -27.09 -2.17
N ASP A 277 10.46 -27.77 -2.48
CA ASP A 277 10.67 -28.50 -3.74
C ASP A 277 9.69 -29.66 -3.91
N ARG A 278 9.47 -30.44 -2.84
CA ARG A 278 8.56 -31.58 -2.86
C ARG A 278 7.12 -31.11 -3.01
N TYR A 279 6.70 -30.06 -2.32
CA TYR A 279 5.37 -29.47 -2.50
C TYR A 279 5.22 -28.83 -3.89
N GLY A 280 6.24 -28.19 -4.45
CA GLY A 280 6.22 -27.69 -5.82
C GLY A 280 5.87 -28.78 -6.86
N LYS A 281 6.44 -29.98 -6.69
CA LYS A 281 6.15 -31.18 -7.49
C LYS A 281 4.78 -31.82 -7.21
N VAL A 282 4.10 -31.48 -6.11
CA VAL A 282 2.71 -31.85 -5.83
C VAL A 282 1.75 -30.83 -6.47
N LEU A 283 2.02 -29.53 -6.29
CA LEU A 283 1.22 -28.44 -6.84
C LEU A 283 1.18 -28.48 -8.38
N GLY A 284 2.34 -28.66 -9.03
CA GLY A 284 2.45 -28.84 -10.48
C GLY A 284 1.88 -30.15 -11.04
N LYS A 285 1.32 -31.03 -10.20
CA LYS A 285 0.53 -32.22 -10.60
C LYS A 285 -0.95 -32.10 -10.28
N ALA A 286 -1.32 -31.25 -9.33
CA ALA A 286 -2.68 -31.12 -8.83
C ALA A 286 -3.43 -29.91 -9.40
N LEU A 287 -2.70 -28.92 -9.91
CA LEU A 287 -3.23 -27.68 -10.47
C LEU A 287 -2.97 -27.64 -11.99
N SER A 288 -3.94 -27.12 -12.74
CA SER A 288 -3.76 -26.85 -14.17
C SER A 288 -2.89 -25.62 -14.39
N ASP A 289 -2.27 -25.57 -15.58
CA ASP A 289 -1.42 -24.47 -16.06
C ASP A 289 -0.20 -24.14 -15.17
N ARG A 290 0.14 -24.98 -14.17
CA ARG A 290 1.28 -24.76 -13.27
C ARG A 290 2.44 -25.69 -13.61
N ALA A 291 3.59 -25.10 -13.96
CA ALA A 291 4.84 -25.87 -14.09
C ALA A 291 5.30 -26.46 -12.74
N SER A 292 6.16 -27.48 -12.79
CA SER A 292 6.68 -28.19 -11.60
C SER A 292 7.91 -27.52 -10.98
N TYR A 293 7.78 -26.22 -10.66
CA TYR A 293 8.76 -25.45 -9.86
C TYR A 293 8.42 -25.47 -8.36
N GLU A 294 9.34 -24.97 -7.53
CA GLU A 294 9.24 -24.80 -6.06
C GLU A 294 7.86 -24.26 -5.61
N ALA A 295 7.35 -24.62 -4.43
CA ALA A 295 6.02 -24.19 -4.00
C ALA A 295 5.94 -22.67 -3.75
N ASP A 296 4.96 -22.02 -4.39
CA ASP A 296 4.55 -20.63 -4.12
C ASP A 296 3.29 -20.57 -3.26
N ASP A 297 3.12 -19.45 -2.54
CA ASP A 297 2.02 -19.23 -1.61
C ASP A 297 0.65 -19.26 -2.33
N GLN A 298 0.54 -18.63 -3.50
CA GLN A 298 -0.69 -18.61 -4.30
C GLN A 298 -1.15 -20.03 -4.67
N SER A 299 -0.28 -20.83 -5.27
CA SER A 299 -0.57 -22.21 -5.67
C SER A 299 -0.90 -23.09 -4.48
N ALA A 300 -0.19 -22.95 -3.35
CA ALA A 300 -0.51 -23.68 -2.13
C ALA A 300 -1.91 -23.36 -1.59
N LEU A 301 -2.34 -22.09 -1.68
CA LEU A 301 -3.71 -21.70 -1.30
C LEU A 301 -4.76 -22.25 -2.27
N VAL A 302 -4.54 -22.20 -3.59
CA VAL A 302 -5.44 -22.87 -4.57
C VAL A 302 -5.56 -24.36 -4.25
N TYR A 303 -4.43 -25.03 -3.98
CA TYR A 303 -4.43 -26.45 -3.63
C TYR A 303 -5.21 -26.74 -2.34
N LEU A 304 -5.10 -25.91 -1.30
CA LEU A 304 -5.92 -26.04 -0.09
C LEU A 304 -7.41 -25.83 -0.37
N LEU A 305 -7.78 -24.81 -1.15
CA LEU A 305 -9.17 -24.55 -1.52
C LEU A 305 -9.76 -25.71 -2.35
N VAL A 306 -9.00 -26.27 -3.29
CA VAL A 306 -9.44 -27.41 -4.13
C VAL A 306 -9.53 -28.71 -3.32
N THR A 307 -8.47 -29.07 -2.58
CA THR A 307 -8.40 -30.38 -1.89
C THR A 307 -9.13 -30.43 -0.56
N GLN A 308 -9.36 -29.28 0.09
CA GLN A 308 -10.06 -29.16 1.37
C GLN A 308 -11.24 -28.17 1.28
N ARG A 309 -11.96 -28.16 0.14
CA ARG A 309 -13.11 -27.26 -0.11
C ARG A 309 -14.14 -27.26 1.02
N GLY A 310 -14.41 -28.41 1.63
CA GLY A 310 -15.35 -28.54 2.77
C GLY A 310 -14.88 -27.86 4.07
N ARG A 311 -13.58 -27.59 4.23
CA ARG A 311 -12.97 -26.92 5.39
C ARG A 311 -12.81 -25.40 5.18
N TRP A 312 -12.44 -25.00 3.96
CA TRP A 312 -12.05 -23.61 3.66
C TRP A 312 -13.02 -22.86 2.74
N GLY A 313 -13.66 -23.54 1.80
CA GLY A 313 -14.48 -22.90 0.75
C GLY A 313 -15.67 -22.13 1.32
N GLY A 314 -16.38 -22.68 2.31
CA GLY A 314 -17.55 -22.06 2.92
C GLY A 314 -17.31 -20.77 3.72
N LYS A 315 -16.05 -20.36 3.91
CA LYS A 315 -15.67 -19.06 4.50
C LYS A 315 -14.69 -18.27 3.63
N THR A 316 -14.48 -18.68 2.38
CA THR A 316 -13.64 -17.99 1.39
C THR A 316 -14.49 -17.35 0.30
N PHE A 317 -14.50 -16.02 0.25
CA PHE A 317 -15.11 -15.27 -0.85
C PHE A 317 -14.10 -15.12 -1.99
N LEU A 318 -14.49 -15.56 -3.19
CA LEU A 318 -13.76 -15.27 -4.43
C LEU A 318 -14.31 -13.98 -5.03
N GLU A 319 -13.53 -12.90 -4.99
CA GLU A 319 -13.93 -11.59 -5.45
C GLU A 319 -13.60 -11.38 -6.93
N SER A 320 -14.58 -10.87 -7.67
CA SER A 320 -14.49 -10.61 -9.11
C SER A 320 -15.37 -9.44 -9.58
N SER A 321 -16.03 -8.70 -8.68
CA SER A 321 -16.88 -7.56 -9.07
C SER A 321 -16.14 -6.21 -9.08
N TYR A 322 -14.85 -6.20 -8.72
CA TYR A 322 -13.91 -5.08 -8.84
C TYR A 322 -12.47 -5.61 -8.75
N SER A 323 -11.49 -4.78 -9.10
CA SER A 323 -10.07 -5.11 -9.18
C SER A 323 -9.42 -5.09 -7.79
N LEU A 324 -9.80 -6.01 -6.90
CA LEU A 324 -9.03 -6.30 -5.68
C LEU A 324 -7.60 -6.78 -6.05
N HIS A 325 -7.46 -7.39 -7.24
CA HIS A 325 -6.24 -7.48 -8.02
C HIS A 325 -6.58 -7.17 -9.48
N GLY A 326 -5.92 -6.16 -10.06
CA GLY A 326 -5.93 -5.91 -11.51
C GLY A 326 -4.56 -6.20 -12.12
N PHE A 327 -4.52 -6.94 -13.23
CA PHE A 327 -3.28 -7.30 -13.92
C PHE A 327 -2.73 -6.11 -14.72
N TRP A 328 -1.55 -5.63 -14.34
CA TRP A 328 -1.02 -4.34 -14.81
C TRP A 328 -0.90 -4.20 -16.35
N VAL A 329 -0.54 -5.27 -17.07
CA VAL A 329 -0.33 -5.26 -18.53
C VAL A 329 -1.59 -4.86 -19.28
N GLU A 330 -2.78 -5.19 -18.76
CA GLU A 330 -4.06 -4.81 -19.37
C GLU A 330 -4.53 -3.41 -18.92
N ILE A 331 -3.85 -2.78 -17.96
CA ILE A 331 -4.33 -1.58 -17.26
C ILE A 331 -3.51 -0.34 -17.62
N VAL A 332 -2.18 -0.41 -17.53
CA VAL A 332 -1.33 0.79 -17.48
C VAL A 332 -1.38 1.66 -18.74
N ASP A 333 -1.70 1.07 -19.89
CA ASP A 333 -1.79 1.78 -21.18
C ASP A 333 -3.19 2.39 -21.43
N ARG A 334 -4.17 2.16 -20.52
CA ARG A 334 -5.54 2.71 -20.60
C ARG A 334 -5.82 3.88 -19.64
N TYR A 335 -4.85 4.32 -18.83
CA TYR A 335 -5.08 5.38 -17.83
C TYR A 335 -5.57 6.72 -18.43
N GLU A 336 -5.06 7.14 -19.59
CA GLU A 336 -5.52 8.34 -20.31
C GLU A 336 -6.95 8.19 -20.87
N GLU A 337 -7.41 6.96 -21.13
CA GLU A 337 -8.79 6.66 -21.50
C GLU A 337 -9.72 6.76 -20.29
N MET A 338 -9.30 6.19 -19.15
CA MET A 338 -10.02 6.27 -17.87
C MET A 338 -10.17 7.74 -17.40
N ARG A 339 -9.07 8.53 -17.42
CA ARG A 339 -9.09 9.97 -17.07
C ARG A 339 -10.06 10.78 -17.94
N ARG A 340 -10.19 10.44 -19.23
CA ARG A 340 -11.15 11.11 -20.13
C ARG A 340 -12.58 10.71 -19.82
N ARG A 341 -12.92 9.40 -19.76
CA ARG A 341 -14.28 8.94 -19.47
C ARG A 341 -14.80 9.43 -18.11
N HIS A 342 -13.94 9.50 -17.10
CA HIS A 342 -14.31 10.05 -15.78
C HIS A 342 -14.91 11.46 -15.86
N ARG A 343 -14.42 12.31 -16.78
CA ARG A 343 -14.89 13.70 -16.92
C ARG A 343 -16.18 13.83 -17.75
N THR A 344 -16.58 12.79 -18.49
CA THR A 344 -17.65 12.88 -19.51
C THR A 344 -18.88 12.03 -19.23
N THR A 345 -18.83 11.10 -18.28
CA THR A 345 -19.86 10.05 -18.18
C THR A 345 -20.22 9.71 -16.73
N PRO A 346 -21.48 9.92 -16.30
CA PRO A 346 -22.00 9.34 -15.07
C PRO A 346 -21.93 7.82 -15.16
N VAL A 347 -21.15 7.18 -14.28
CA VAL A 347 -20.89 5.73 -14.34
C VAL A 347 -22.11 4.94 -13.86
N ALA A 348 -22.87 4.40 -14.81
CA ALA A 348 -24.01 3.52 -14.56
C ALA A 348 -23.55 2.06 -14.37
N GLY A 349 -23.04 1.76 -13.18
CA GLY A 349 -22.63 0.41 -12.77
C GLY A 349 -21.20 0.03 -13.17
N GLY A 350 -20.59 -0.87 -12.39
CA GLY A 350 -19.22 -1.34 -12.58
C GLY A 350 -18.15 -0.48 -11.90
N GLU A 351 -16.92 -1.00 -11.90
CA GLU A 351 -15.73 -0.33 -11.39
C GLU A 351 -15.28 0.77 -12.38
N ARG A 352 -15.09 2.00 -11.88
CA ARG A 352 -14.80 3.20 -12.70
C ARG A 352 -13.38 3.23 -13.27
N TRP A 353 -12.45 2.64 -12.52
CA TRP A 353 -11.00 2.57 -12.68
C TRP A 353 -10.52 1.52 -11.65
N PRO A 354 -9.49 0.70 -11.93
CA PRO A 354 -9.16 -0.44 -11.08
C PRO A 354 -8.69 -0.01 -9.69
N LEU A 355 -9.29 -0.57 -8.63
CA LEU A 355 -8.86 -0.34 -7.24
C LEU A 355 -7.38 -0.67 -7.05
N VAL A 356 -6.94 -1.84 -7.51
CA VAL A 356 -5.53 -2.26 -7.50
C VAL A 356 -5.03 -2.45 -8.92
N THR A 357 -3.89 -1.81 -9.23
CA THR A 357 -2.98 -2.24 -10.29
C THR A 357 -1.83 -3.01 -9.64
N HIS A 358 -1.71 -4.31 -9.94
CA HIS A 358 -0.70 -5.20 -9.35
C HIS A 358 0.32 -5.61 -10.41
N PHE A 359 1.59 -5.29 -10.17
CA PHE A 359 2.70 -5.46 -11.10
C PHE A 359 3.30 -6.88 -11.10
N VAL A 360 2.44 -7.90 -11.04
CA VAL A 360 2.80 -9.32 -11.06
C VAL A 360 3.83 -9.62 -12.15
N GLY A 361 4.94 -10.24 -11.76
CA GLY A 361 6.06 -10.59 -12.65
C GLY A 361 7.12 -9.50 -12.78
N CYS A 362 6.81 -8.24 -12.48
CA CYS A 362 7.84 -7.24 -12.26
C CYS A 362 8.60 -7.53 -10.97
N LYS A 363 9.91 -7.28 -10.98
CA LYS A 363 10.79 -7.41 -9.82
C LYS A 363 11.53 -6.09 -9.65
N PRO A 364 10.90 -5.04 -9.06
CA PRO A 364 11.48 -3.70 -9.02
C PRO A 364 12.87 -3.69 -8.35
N CYS A 365 13.10 -4.57 -7.38
CA CYS A 365 14.37 -4.70 -6.67
C CYS A 365 15.40 -5.65 -7.29
N GLY A 366 15.14 -6.15 -8.50
CA GLY A 366 16.00 -7.11 -9.20
C GLY A 366 15.71 -8.57 -8.84
N GLY A 367 16.65 -9.44 -9.18
CA GLY A 367 16.51 -10.91 -9.14
C GLY A 367 16.39 -11.51 -10.55
N GLN A 368 16.91 -12.71 -10.76
CA GLN A 368 17.07 -13.34 -12.09
C GLN A 368 15.74 -13.77 -12.76
N TYR A 369 14.60 -13.52 -12.11
CA TYR A 369 13.28 -14.08 -12.42
C TYR A 369 12.21 -13.00 -12.63
N ALA A 370 12.57 -11.90 -13.26
CA ALA A 370 11.62 -10.93 -13.79
C ALA A 370 10.92 -11.51 -15.03
N SER A 371 9.59 -11.44 -15.07
CA SER A 371 8.78 -11.98 -16.17
C SER A 371 8.63 -11.00 -17.34
N TYR A 372 9.05 -9.76 -17.17
CA TYR A 372 8.90 -8.66 -18.13
C TYR A 372 10.12 -7.75 -18.10
N ASP A 373 10.33 -6.98 -19.16
CA ASP A 373 11.38 -5.95 -19.21
C ASP A 373 11.27 -4.96 -18.02
N ALA A 374 12.44 -4.66 -17.44
CA ALA A 374 12.58 -3.81 -16.28
C ALA A 374 12.21 -2.34 -16.56
N ALA A 375 12.46 -1.83 -17.77
CA ALA A 375 12.08 -0.47 -18.14
C ALA A 375 10.56 -0.34 -18.33
N ARG A 376 9.91 -1.31 -19.00
CA ARG A 376 8.45 -1.38 -19.13
C ARG A 376 7.77 -1.51 -17.76
N CYS A 377 8.29 -2.37 -16.88
CA CYS A 377 7.81 -2.51 -15.51
C CYS A 377 7.90 -1.19 -14.74
N ARG A 378 9.08 -0.54 -14.73
CA ARG A 378 9.31 0.76 -14.09
C ARG A 378 8.33 1.82 -14.60
N HIS A 379 8.28 2.01 -15.92
CA HIS A 379 7.40 3.00 -16.57
C HIS A 379 5.92 2.76 -16.25
N GLY A 380 5.48 1.48 -16.23
CA GLY A 380 4.13 1.10 -15.81
C GLY A 380 3.86 1.46 -14.34
N MET A 381 4.79 1.13 -13.43
CA MET A 381 4.67 1.46 -12.01
C MET A 381 4.65 2.97 -11.79
N GLU A 382 5.54 3.73 -12.42
CA GLU A 382 5.57 5.20 -12.35
C GLU A 382 4.26 5.82 -12.83
N ARG A 383 3.70 5.33 -13.93
CA ARG A 383 2.38 5.75 -14.45
C ARG A 383 1.24 5.44 -13.50
N ALA A 384 1.21 4.24 -12.90
CA ALA A 384 0.20 3.86 -11.91
C ALA A 384 0.29 4.71 -10.64
N LEU A 385 1.51 4.96 -10.16
CA LEU A 385 1.78 5.81 -9.00
C LEU A 385 1.37 7.27 -9.28
N ASN A 386 1.72 7.83 -10.44
CA ASN A 386 1.29 9.17 -10.85
C ASN A 386 -0.24 9.26 -11.04
N PHE A 387 -0.89 8.20 -11.57
CA PHE A 387 -2.35 8.12 -11.75
C PHE A 387 -3.12 8.07 -10.42
N ALA A 388 -2.51 7.47 -9.39
CA ALA A 388 -3.03 7.49 -8.02
C ALA A 388 -2.77 8.82 -7.31
N ASP A 389 -1.54 9.35 -7.40
CA ASP A 389 -1.15 10.60 -6.71
C ASP A 389 -1.89 11.82 -7.28
N ASP A 390 -2.23 11.81 -8.57
CA ASP A 390 -3.15 12.76 -9.21
C ASP A 390 -4.51 12.92 -8.50
N GLN A 391 -4.94 11.92 -7.72
CA GLN A 391 -6.21 11.92 -6.98
C GLN A 391 -6.04 12.60 -5.61
N ILE A 392 -4.81 12.59 -5.08
CA ILE A 392 -4.41 13.20 -3.81
C ILE A 392 -3.94 14.65 -4.02
N LEU A 393 -3.13 14.90 -5.05
CA LEU A 393 -2.61 16.22 -5.40
C LEU A 393 -3.72 17.22 -5.76
N ARG A 394 -4.81 16.76 -6.39
CA ARG A 394 -5.94 17.64 -6.75
C ARG A 394 -6.66 18.24 -5.54
N LEU A 395 -6.53 17.61 -4.37
CA LEU A 395 -7.05 18.13 -3.09
C LEU A 395 -6.31 19.38 -2.60
N TYR A 396 -5.10 19.57 -3.13
CA TYR A 396 -4.21 20.68 -2.81
C TYR A 396 -4.02 21.62 -4.02
N GLY A 397 -4.83 21.46 -5.07
CA GLY A 397 -4.80 22.30 -6.27
C GLY A 397 -3.74 21.93 -7.33
N PHE A 398 -3.17 20.71 -7.30
CA PHE A 398 -2.14 20.24 -8.24
C PHE A 398 -2.53 18.96 -9.01
N GLU A 399 -1.89 18.71 -10.14
CA GLU A 399 -1.85 17.39 -10.81
C GLU A 399 -0.51 17.20 -11.54
N HIS A 400 -0.11 15.97 -11.87
CA HIS A 400 1.08 15.72 -12.69
C HIS A 400 0.89 16.30 -14.11
N GLU A 401 1.94 16.89 -14.68
CA GLU A 401 1.90 17.44 -16.05
C GLU A 401 1.54 16.38 -17.09
N SER A 402 2.01 15.14 -16.88
CA SER A 402 1.51 13.92 -17.52
C SER A 402 1.78 12.72 -16.62
N LEU A 403 1.20 11.55 -16.92
CA LEU A 403 1.47 10.32 -16.16
C LEU A 403 2.93 9.82 -16.31
N ASN A 404 3.73 10.42 -17.19
CA ASN A 404 5.11 10.01 -17.48
C ASN A 404 6.16 10.94 -16.85
N THR A 405 5.77 11.80 -15.89
CA THR A 405 6.69 12.73 -15.22
C THR A 405 6.34 12.95 -13.74
N THR A 406 7.35 13.19 -12.91
CA THR A 406 7.21 13.63 -11.51
C THR A 406 6.88 15.12 -11.40
N ALA A 407 7.02 15.90 -12.48
CA ALA A 407 6.67 17.32 -12.51
C ALA A 407 5.15 17.52 -12.32
N VAL A 408 4.80 18.45 -11.43
CA VAL A 408 3.41 18.80 -11.11
C VAL A 408 3.10 20.23 -11.55
N ARG A 409 1.87 20.43 -12.00
CA ARG A 409 1.30 21.74 -12.34
C ARG A 409 0.13 22.07 -11.42
N ARG A 410 -0.06 23.37 -11.18
CA ARG A 410 -1.27 23.91 -10.54
C ARG A 410 -2.47 23.73 -11.49
N VAL A 411 -3.61 23.30 -10.96
CA VAL A 411 -4.88 23.15 -11.68
C VAL A 411 -5.96 24.13 -11.23
N GLN A 412 -5.76 24.82 -10.10
CA GLN A 412 -6.68 25.83 -9.56
C GLN A 412 -5.89 27.03 -9.04
N ASN A 413 -6.38 28.25 -9.27
CA ASN A 413 -5.80 29.47 -8.69
C ASN A 413 -5.98 29.47 -7.17
N ASP A 414 -5.08 30.15 -6.44
CA ASP A 414 -5.27 30.35 -5.00
C ASP A 414 -6.49 31.26 -4.75
N THR A 415 -7.34 30.87 -3.81
CA THR A 415 -8.53 31.63 -3.40
C THR A 415 -8.35 32.22 -2.01
N GLY A 416 -9.05 33.32 -1.71
CA GLY A 416 -9.18 33.85 -0.35
C GLY A 416 -10.11 33.03 0.56
N GLY A 417 -10.79 32.02 0.01
CA GLY A 417 -11.73 31.13 0.69
C GLY A 417 -11.45 29.67 0.32
N PRO A 418 -10.63 28.94 1.09
CA PRO A 418 -10.16 27.59 0.71
C PRO A 418 -11.09 26.45 1.18
N LEU A 419 -12.37 26.73 1.45
CA LEU A 419 -13.31 25.81 2.12
C LEU A 419 -14.53 25.42 1.27
N ASP A 420 -14.61 25.87 0.01
CA ASP A 420 -15.74 25.60 -0.87
C ASP A 420 -15.83 24.11 -1.28
N GLU A 421 -17.06 23.61 -1.41
CA GLU A 421 -17.41 22.25 -0.95
C GLU A 421 -16.80 21.05 -1.74
N GLU A 422 -16.38 21.23 -3.00
CA GLU A 422 -16.13 20.08 -3.89
C GLU A 422 -14.92 19.22 -3.46
N ILE A 423 -13.88 19.83 -2.87
CA ILE A 423 -12.69 19.14 -2.37
C ILE A 423 -12.98 18.34 -1.07
N GLY A 424 -14.04 18.71 -0.35
CA GLY A 424 -14.35 18.19 0.99
C GLY A 424 -14.51 16.67 1.05
N ARG A 425 -14.92 16.01 -0.04
CA ARG A 425 -15.18 14.55 -0.07
C ARG A 425 -13.95 13.67 0.11
N LEU A 426 -12.74 14.19 -0.08
CA LEU A 426 -11.48 13.43 0.07
C LEU A 426 -10.60 13.93 1.23
N LEU A 427 -10.72 15.20 1.63
CA LEU A 427 -10.13 15.69 2.88
C LEU A 427 -10.95 15.22 4.10
N HIS A 428 -12.28 15.19 3.96
CA HIS A 428 -13.26 14.88 5.00
C HIS A 428 -14.31 13.85 4.51
N PRO A 429 -13.91 12.67 4.00
CA PRO A 429 -14.85 11.65 3.54
C PRO A 429 -15.77 11.20 4.67
N ALA A 430 -17.04 10.91 4.35
CA ALA A 430 -18.08 10.61 5.34
C ALA A 430 -17.74 9.44 6.28
N PHE A 431 -16.97 8.46 5.82
CA PHE A 431 -16.53 7.31 6.63
C PHE A 431 -15.43 7.65 7.67
N ARG A 432 -14.79 8.83 7.57
CA ARG A 432 -13.88 9.40 8.58
C ARG A 432 -14.63 10.22 9.65
N ALA A 433 -15.94 10.46 9.47
CA ALA A 433 -16.73 11.22 10.43
C ALA A 433 -16.91 10.41 11.73
N GLY A 434 -16.07 10.69 12.72
CA GLY A 434 -16.31 10.25 14.09
C GLY A 434 -17.63 10.83 14.60
N ARG A 435 -18.47 10.00 15.22
CA ARG A 435 -19.66 10.51 15.92
C ARG A 435 -19.22 11.51 17.00
N PRO A 436 -19.93 12.63 17.19
CA PRO A 436 -19.81 13.39 18.44
C PRO A 436 -20.12 12.45 19.62
N ARG A 437 -19.41 12.66 20.74
CA ARG A 437 -19.52 11.84 21.95
C ARG A 437 -20.75 12.22 22.79
#